data_AF-A0A0F0HL40-F1
#
_entry.id   AF-A0A0F0HL40-F1
#
_cell.length_a   1.000
_cell.length_b   1.000
_cell.length_c   1.000
_cell.angle_alpha   90.00
_cell.angle_beta   90.00
_cell.angle_gamma   90.00
#
_symmetry.space_group_name_H-M   'P 1'
#
loop_
_entity.id
_entity.type
_entity.pdbx_description
1 polymer ?
#
loop_
_entity_poly.entity_id
_entity_poly.type
_entity_poly.pdbx_seq_one_letter_code
_entity_poly.pdbx_strand_id
1 'polypeptide(L)'
;IESCDVSDRSALAELLDRVPAEHPLTAVMHTAGVLDDGVLDLLTPERVAGVLRPKVDAALNLHELTKHQKLNAFVLFSGIAGMLGDPGQGNYAAANAFLDAFAEHRRAEGLPATSVAWGRWGESGMAAHGAIGDRLDRAGLPGMPPESAIAALQQALDLDDTVITVADIVWERFAPGFTAVRASALLDELPAVRRAAVSGEPAGPAEPDASDLRQRLLGMAELEREQTVLDLVRAHAAAALGHATVDEVGANRAFKELGLDSLTALELRNRLNAATGLRLPATLVFDFPTPAALAARLGADLLPEGGDQGTASLADLDRLEAALSTVAEDEDTRTDVAARLQALLARWSGAPREAETEAQVAEKLQSASADEVFAFIDQELGIS
;
A
#
# COMPACT_ATOMS: atom_id res chain seq x y z
N ILE A 1 22.99 34.96 -7.54
CA ILE A 1 22.68 33.51 -7.65
C ILE A 1 24.00 32.83 -7.95
N GLU A 2 24.40 31.88 -7.12
CA GLU A 2 25.65 31.14 -7.21
C GLU A 2 25.33 29.68 -7.52
N SER A 3 26.21 28.99 -8.25
CA SER A 3 26.07 27.56 -8.51
C SER A 3 26.81 26.77 -7.42
N CYS A 4 26.11 25.91 -6.68
CA CYS A 4 26.70 25.06 -5.64
C CYS A 4 25.87 23.79 -5.46
N ASP A 5 26.53 22.62 -5.48
CA ASP A 5 25.94 21.37 -5.00
C ASP A 5 26.05 21.36 -3.47
N VAL A 6 24.93 21.52 -2.78
CA VAL A 6 24.89 21.56 -1.30
C VAL A 6 25.24 20.23 -0.65
N SER A 7 25.23 19.13 -1.41
CA SER A 7 25.72 17.84 -0.96
C SER A 7 27.24 17.71 -1.04
N ASP A 8 27.93 18.62 -1.73
CA ASP A 8 29.39 18.77 -1.65
C ASP A 8 29.73 19.73 -0.50
N ARG A 9 30.22 19.16 0.60
CA ARG A 9 30.56 19.91 1.81
C ARG A 9 31.63 20.98 1.57
N SER A 10 32.61 20.71 0.71
CA SER A 10 33.72 21.64 0.46
C SER A 10 33.23 22.82 -0.36
N ALA A 11 32.48 22.56 -1.43
CA ALA A 11 31.88 23.61 -2.25
C ALA A 11 30.92 24.50 -1.44
N LEU A 12 30.13 23.89 -0.55
CA LEU A 12 29.23 24.63 0.33
C LEU A 12 30.00 25.49 1.34
N ALA A 13 31.09 24.99 1.92
CA ALA A 13 31.93 25.79 2.82
C ALA A 13 32.51 27.02 2.11
N GLU A 14 33.06 26.85 0.89
CA GLU A 14 33.58 27.94 0.07
C GLU A 14 32.49 28.96 -0.33
N LEU A 15 31.25 28.52 -0.50
CA LEU A 15 30.11 29.42 -0.72
C LEU A 15 29.77 30.21 0.54
N LEU A 16 29.73 29.55 1.71
CA LEU A 16 29.40 30.20 2.98
C LEU A 16 30.46 31.21 3.42
N ASP A 17 31.73 30.95 3.16
CA ASP A 17 32.83 31.88 3.47
C ASP A 17 32.77 33.19 2.65
N ARG A 18 32.01 33.20 1.55
CA ARG A 18 31.79 34.41 0.73
C ARG A 18 30.68 35.32 1.25
N VAL A 19 29.94 34.90 2.28
CA VAL A 19 28.90 35.73 2.90
C VAL A 19 29.57 36.89 3.67
N PRO A 20 29.29 38.16 3.32
CA PRO A 20 29.93 39.30 3.98
C PRO A 20 29.61 39.38 5.47
N ALA A 21 30.60 39.76 6.28
CA ALA A 21 30.41 39.88 7.74
C ALA A 21 29.41 40.99 8.11
N GLU A 22 29.23 42.01 7.27
CA GLU A 22 28.25 43.08 7.44
C GLU A 22 26.80 42.59 7.22
N HIS A 23 26.65 41.49 6.49
CA HIS A 23 25.37 40.86 6.15
C HIS A 23 25.43 39.36 6.45
N PRO A 24 25.53 38.96 7.73
CA PRO A 24 25.73 37.58 8.10
C PRO A 24 24.53 36.71 7.68
N LEU A 25 24.79 35.42 7.48
CA LEU A 25 23.74 34.44 7.21
C LEU A 25 22.79 34.38 8.42
N THR A 26 21.51 34.63 8.16
CA THR A 26 20.46 34.64 9.20
C THR A 26 19.43 33.54 9.03
N ALA A 27 19.36 32.90 7.86
CA ALA A 27 18.41 31.82 7.61
C ALA A 27 18.96 30.82 6.59
N VAL A 28 18.55 29.56 6.74
CA VAL A 28 18.74 28.51 5.74
C VAL A 28 17.37 28.04 5.29
N MET A 29 17.15 28.00 3.97
CA MET A 29 15.95 27.45 3.34
C MET A 29 16.40 26.28 2.44
N HIS A 30 16.29 25.06 2.93
CA HIS A 30 16.71 23.86 2.20
C HIS A 30 15.58 23.37 1.30
N THR A 31 15.64 23.74 0.03
CA THR A 31 14.63 23.42 -0.99
C THR A 31 15.10 22.38 -2.00
N ALA A 32 16.31 21.83 -1.84
CA ALA A 32 16.87 20.91 -2.82
C ALA A 32 16.22 19.51 -2.73
N GLY A 33 15.97 18.91 -3.89
CA GLY A 33 15.39 17.59 -3.99
C GLY A 33 15.31 17.12 -5.44
N VAL A 34 15.38 15.81 -5.61
CA VAL A 34 15.19 15.12 -6.89
C VAL A 34 14.26 13.93 -6.67
N LEU A 35 13.53 13.54 -7.71
CA LEU A 35 12.69 12.34 -7.71
C LEU A 35 13.34 11.27 -8.58
N ASP A 36 13.22 10.02 -8.15
CA ASP A 36 13.56 8.84 -8.93
C ASP A 36 12.63 7.69 -8.53
N ASP A 37 11.41 7.74 -9.06
CA ASP A 37 10.33 6.82 -8.68
C ASP A 37 10.63 5.39 -9.14
N GLY A 38 10.34 4.43 -8.28
CA GLY A 38 10.48 3.00 -8.52
C GLY A 38 9.90 2.17 -7.39
N VAL A 39 9.31 1.03 -7.74
CA VAL A 39 8.93 0.02 -6.73
C VAL A 39 10.17 -0.43 -5.97
N LEU A 40 10.01 -0.76 -4.69
CA LEU A 40 11.13 -1.08 -3.79
C LEU A 40 12.07 -2.15 -4.37
N ASP A 41 11.52 -3.18 -4.99
CA ASP A 41 12.29 -4.30 -5.59
C ASP A 41 13.21 -3.87 -6.75
N LEU A 42 12.97 -2.70 -7.35
CA LEU A 42 13.74 -2.13 -8.45
C LEU A 42 14.61 -0.94 -8.02
N LEU A 43 14.62 -0.58 -6.73
CA LEU A 43 15.50 0.46 -6.21
C LEU A 43 16.89 -0.12 -5.95
N THR A 44 17.89 0.38 -6.70
CA THR A 44 19.30 0.07 -6.43
C THR A 44 19.89 1.03 -5.40
N PRO A 45 20.98 0.68 -4.71
CA PRO A 45 21.67 1.59 -3.80
C PRO A 45 22.02 2.94 -4.42
N GLU A 46 22.37 2.97 -5.71
CA GLU A 46 22.72 4.19 -6.45
C GLU A 46 21.50 5.09 -6.65
N ARG A 47 20.34 4.51 -7.00
CA ARG A 47 19.07 5.25 -7.14
C ARG A 47 18.60 5.82 -5.81
N VAL A 48 18.75 5.05 -4.74
CA VAL A 48 18.46 5.50 -3.37
C VAL A 48 19.42 6.65 -2.98
N ALA A 49 20.72 6.46 -3.16
CA ALA A 49 21.72 7.49 -2.86
C ALA A 49 21.50 8.77 -3.67
N GLY A 50 21.11 8.66 -4.94
CA GLY A 50 20.79 9.80 -5.80
C GLY A 50 19.68 10.70 -5.26
N VAL A 51 18.66 10.10 -4.62
CA VAL A 51 17.53 10.84 -4.00
C VAL A 51 17.88 11.35 -2.60
N LEU A 52 18.59 10.55 -1.82
CA LEU A 52 18.96 10.92 -0.45
C LEU A 52 20.00 12.05 -0.44
N ARG A 53 21.00 12.02 -1.31
CA ARG A 53 22.12 12.97 -1.32
C ARG A 53 21.69 14.45 -1.31
N PRO A 54 20.84 14.95 -2.22
CA PRO A 54 20.40 16.35 -2.22
C PRO A 54 19.51 16.73 -1.03
N LYS A 55 19.00 15.76 -0.26
CA LYS A 55 18.18 16.00 0.94
C LYS A 55 18.98 15.80 2.22
N VAL A 56 19.39 14.57 2.48
CA VAL A 56 20.05 14.09 3.69
C VAL A 56 21.45 14.67 3.82
N ASP A 57 22.35 14.38 2.88
CA ASP A 57 23.74 14.86 2.95
C ASP A 57 23.79 16.39 2.94
N ALA A 58 22.95 17.01 2.12
CA ALA A 58 22.81 18.46 2.08
C ALA A 58 22.37 19.06 3.43
N ALA A 59 21.35 18.49 4.09
CA ALA A 59 20.89 18.95 5.39
C ALA A 59 21.96 18.80 6.48
N LEU A 60 22.70 17.68 6.47
CA LEU A 60 23.81 17.45 7.39
C LEU A 60 24.96 18.46 7.15
N ASN A 61 25.34 18.68 5.89
CA ASN A 61 26.37 19.66 5.54
C ASN A 61 25.96 21.08 5.97
N LEU A 62 24.73 21.49 5.65
CA LEU A 62 24.18 22.76 6.07
C LEU A 62 24.19 22.90 7.59
N HIS A 63 23.79 21.86 8.33
CA HIS A 63 23.83 21.90 9.78
C HIS A 63 25.25 22.05 10.32
N GLU A 64 26.18 21.19 9.92
CA GLU A 64 27.55 21.21 10.43
C GLU A 64 28.27 22.53 10.14
N LEU A 65 28.06 23.09 8.94
CA LEU A 65 28.71 24.33 8.51
C LEU A 65 28.01 25.59 9.05
N THR A 66 26.80 25.49 9.61
CA THR A 66 26.05 26.67 10.10
C THR A 66 25.66 26.60 11.57
N LYS A 67 25.85 25.48 12.28
CA LYS A 67 25.44 25.32 13.70
C LYS A 67 26.08 26.30 14.68
N HIS A 68 27.23 26.87 14.32
CA HIS A 68 27.93 27.89 15.11
C HIS A 68 27.42 29.31 14.82
N GLN A 69 26.59 29.49 13.79
CA GLN A 69 26.02 30.77 13.39
C GLN A 69 24.69 31.02 14.11
N LYS A 70 24.38 32.28 14.41
CA LYS A 70 23.11 32.67 15.03
C LYS A 70 22.02 32.79 13.95
N LEU A 71 21.52 31.66 13.49
CA LEU A 71 20.40 31.62 12.57
C LEU A 71 19.09 31.93 13.30
N ASN A 72 18.20 32.64 12.61
CA ASN A 72 16.81 32.85 13.02
C ASN A 72 15.90 31.74 12.51
N ALA A 73 16.26 31.09 11.39
CA ALA A 73 15.47 30.02 10.79
C ALA A 73 16.36 28.97 10.10
N PHE A 74 15.95 27.71 10.19
CA PHE A 74 16.52 26.60 9.41
C PHE A 74 15.35 25.76 8.90
N VAL A 75 14.92 26.02 7.68
CA VAL A 75 13.70 25.43 7.11
C VAL A 75 14.06 24.29 6.19
N LEU A 76 13.43 23.15 6.37
CA LEU A 76 13.58 21.95 5.57
C LEU A 76 12.31 21.73 4.74
N PHE A 77 12.44 21.70 3.43
CA PHE A 77 11.33 21.37 2.54
C PHE A 77 11.26 19.84 2.41
N SER A 78 10.47 19.23 3.30
CA SER A 78 10.08 17.84 3.26
C SER A 78 8.86 17.66 2.34
N GLY A 79 8.34 16.44 2.23
CA GLY A 79 7.20 16.10 1.40
C GLY A 79 6.24 15.17 2.14
N ILE A 80 4.94 15.31 1.89
CA ILE A 80 3.90 14.49 2.53
C ILE A 80 4.09 12.97 2.33
N ALA A 81 4.81 12.58 1.28
CA ALA A 81 5.23 11.19 1.04
C ALA A 81 6.07 10.60 2.19
N GLY A 82 6.80 11.42 2.96
CA GLY A 82 7.52 10.96 4.16
C GLY A 82 6.60 10.50 5.29
N MET A 83 5.36 11.02 5.34
CA MET A 83 4.37 10.70 6.37
C MET A 83 3.36 9.65 5.90
N LEU A 84 2.77 9.84 4.71
CA LEU A 84 1.72 8.97 4.19
C LEU A 84 2.28 7.82 3.35
N GLY A 85 3.52 7.93 2.87
CA GLY A 85 4.02 7.12 1.77
C GLY A 85 3.42 7.55 0.43
N ASP A 86 4.07 7.13 -0.65
CA ASP A 86 3.51 7.21 -2.00
C ASP A 86 4.01 6.01 -2.81
N PRO A 87 3.15 5.28 -3.54
CA PRO A 87 3.57 4.13 -4.33
C PRO A 87 4.69 4.49 -5.30
N GLY A 88 5.81 3.79 -5.20
CA GLY A 88 7.00 4.04 -6.03
C GLY A 88 7.96 5.08 -5.46
N GLN A 89 7.67 5.71 -4.32
CA GLN A 89 8.53 6.76 -3.76
C GLN A 89 9.28 6.31 -2.50
N GLY A 90 9.68 5.04 -2.40
CA GLY A 90 10.31 4.51 -1.18
C GLY A 90 11.59 5.24 -0.76
N ASN A 91 12.44 5.60 -1.73
CA ASN A 91 13.64 6.42 -1.54
C ASN A 91 13.32 7.87 -1.13
N TYR A 92 12.36 8.51 -1.81
CA TYR A 92 11.96 9.89 -1.54
C TYR A 92 11.23 10.04 -0.20
N ALA A 93 10.33 9.11 0.13
CA ALA A 93 9.67 9.03 1.43
C ALA A 93 10.71 8.91 2.56
N ALA A 94 11.69 8.02 2.42
CA ALA A 94 12.76 7.87 3.41
C ALA A 94 13.60 9.16 3.57
N ALA A 95 13.94 9.83 2.46
CA ALA A 95 14.68 11.08 2.50
C ALA A 95 13.89 12.21 3.21
N ASN A 96 12.58 12.30 3.00
CA ASN A 96 11.72 13.28 3.65
C ASN A 96 11.49 12.97 5.13
N ALA A 97 11.25 11.70 5.48
CA ALA A 97 11.15 11.27 6.87
C ALA A 97 12.45 11.56 7.66
N PHE A 98 13.62 11.44 7.01
CA PHE A 98 14.88 11.88 7.59
C PHE A 98 14.88 13.38 7.89
N LEU A 99 14.43 14.24 6.95
CA LEU A 99 14.39 15.69 7.18
C LEU A 99 13.48 16.06 8.35
N ASP A 100 12.32 15.39 8.47
CA ASP A 100 11.38 15.60 9.56
C ASP A 100 12.02 15.23 10.91
N ALA A 101 12.61 14.04 11.01
CA ALA A 101 13.34 13.62 12.21
C ALA A 101 14.57 14.51 12.49
N PHE A 102 15.23 15.03 11.46
CA PHE A 102 16.38 15.89 11.59
C PHE A 102 16.01 17.27 12.15
N ALA A 103 14.84 17.81 11.81
CA ALA A 103 14.34 19.04 12.42
C ALA A 103 14.13 18.86 13.94
N GLU A 104 13.52 17.75 14.36
CA GLU A 104 13.36 17.43 15.78
C GLU A 104 14.70 17.29 16.49
N HIS A 105 15.66 16.58 15.88
CA HIS A 105 17.00 16.43 16.40
C HIS A 105 17.70 17.79 16.60
N ARG A 106 17.65 18.66 15.60
CA ARG A 106 18.25 20.00 15.66
C ARG A 106 17.59 20.89 16.72
N ARG A 107 16.27 20.79 16.89
CA ARG A 107 15.52 21.46 17.96
C ARG A 107 15.93 20.96 19.35
N ALA A 108 16.15 19.66 19.51
CA ALA A 108 16.63 19.09 20.77
C ALA A 108 18.02 19.61 21.18
N GLU A 109 18.82 20.08 20.22
CA GLU A 109 20.10 20.78 20.47
C GLU A 109 19.94 22.28 20.76
N GLY A 110 18.71 22.80 20.82
CA GLY A 110 18.41 24.21 21.03
C GLY A 110 18.66 25.10 19.81
N LEU A 111 18.81 24.50 18.62
CA LEU A 111 18.98 25.21 17.36
C LEU A 111 17.63 25.32 16.64
N PRO A 112 17.36 26.43 15.90
CA PRO A 112 16.12 26.57 15.15
C PRO A 112 16.04 25.50 14.07
N ALA A 113 14.86 24.91 13.90
CA ALA A 113 14.52 24.05 12.76
C ALA A 113 13.01 23.96 12.56
N THR A 114 12.57 24.03 11.31
CA THR A 114 11.18 23.77 10.90
C THR A 114 11.20 22.89 9.66
N SER A 115 10.69 21.67 9.75
CA SER A 115 10.41 20.83 8.58
C SER A 115 8.95 21.00 8.18
N VAL A 116 8.73 21.26 6.90
CA VAL A 116 7.38 21.29 6.32
C VAL A 116 7.26 20.16 5.33
N ALA A 117 6.44 19.17 5.67
CA ALA A 117 6.04 18.10 4.78
C ALA A 117 4.98 18.63 3.79
N TRP A 118 5.45 19.11 2.65
CA TRP A 118 4.59 19.74 1.66
C TRP A 118 3.73 18.73 0.90
N GLY A 119 2.45 19.07 0.74
CA GLY A 119 1.60 18.55 -0.34
C GLY A 119 1.98 19.15 -1.69
N ARG A 120 1.19 18.85 -2.72
CA ARG A 120 1.43 19.34 -4.08
C ARG A 120 1.27 20.86 -4.17
N TRP A 121 2.20 21.52 -4.88
CA TRP A 121 2.09 22.93 -5.27
C TRP A 121 1.48 23.02 -6.68
N GLY A 122 0.53 23.93 -6.89
CA GLY A 122 -0.30 23.97 -8.10
C GLY A 122 0.34 24.64 -9.32
N GLU A 123 1.15 25.69 -9.13
CA GLU A 123 1.65 26.52 -10.24
C GLU A 123 3.10 26.22 -10.64
N SER A 124 3.87 25.66 -9.71
CA SER A 124 5.29 25.35 -9.92
C SER A 124 5.73 24.21 -9.01
N GLY A 125 6.88 23.60 -9.31
CA GLY A 125 7.42 22.47 -8.56
C GLY A 125 7.26 21.13 -9.27
N MET A 126 7.78 20.07 -8.63
CA MET A 126 7.99 18.74 -9.22
C MET A 126 6.70 18.04 -9.70
N ALA A 127 5.53 18.46 -9.21
CA ALA A 127 4.25 17.84 -9.52
C ALA A 127 3.20 18.84 -10.07
N ALA A 128 3.59 20.04 -10.51
CA ALA A 128 2.62 21.09 -10.86
C ALA A 128 1.77 20.77 -12.11
N HIS A 129 2.33 20.12 -13.14
CA HIS A 129 1.66 19.98 -14.45
C HIS A 129 1.82 18.58 -15.08
N GLY A 130 0.92 18.26 -16.02
CA GLY A 130 0.96 17.03 -16.81
C GLY A 130 0.20 15.87 -16.18
N ALA A 131 0.38 14.65 -16.72
CA ALA A 131 -0.38 13.46 -16.33
C ALA A 131 -0.26 13.11 -14.83
N ILE A 132 0.86 13.45 -14.19
CA ILE A 132 1.07 13.29 -12.74
C ILE A 132 0.13 14.21 -11.96
N GLY A 133 -0.01 15.46 -12.40
CA GLY A 133 -0.93 16.41 -11.79
C GLY A 133 -2.38 15.94 -11.88
N ASP A 134 -2.84 15.60 -13.08
CA ASP A 134 -4.21 15.11 -13.30
C ASP A 134 -4.50 13.82 -12.51
N ARG A 135 -3.48 12.98 -12.28
CA ARG A 135 -3.58 11.78 -11.44
C ARG A 135 -3.75 12.15 -9.96
N LEU A 136 -2.93 13.06 -9.44
CA LEU A 136 -3.01 13.52 -8.05
C LEU A 136 -4.32 14.26 -7.76
N ASP A 137 -4.80 15.09 -8.70
CA ASP A 137 -6.09 15.78 -8.59
C ASP A 137 -7.26 14.79 -8.49
N ARG A 138 -7.23 13.74 -9.31
CA ARG A 138 -8.23 12.65 -9.24
C ARG A 138 -8.13 11.85 -7.95
N ALA A 139 -6.92 11.66 -7.42
CA ALA A 139 -6.67 10.99 -6.15
C ALA A 139 -7.03 11.85 -4.92
N GLY A 140 -7.47 13.10 -5.10
CA GLY A 140 -7.84 14.00 -4.00
C GLY A 140 -6.67 14.78 -3.38
N LEU A 141 -5.57 14.93 -4.11
CA LEU A 141 -4.40 15.75 -3.73
C LEU A 141 -4.24 16.94 -4.68
N PRO A 142 -5.13 17.95 -4.59
CA PRO A 142 -5.05 19.13 -5.44
C PRO A 142 -3.75 19.93 -5.24
N GLY A 143 -3.37 20.67 -6.28
CA GLY A 143 -2.27 21.62 -6.19
C GLY A 143 -2.63 22.85 -5.35
N MET A 144 -1.86 23.12 -4.30
CA MET A 144 -2.03 24.30 -3.46
C MET A 144 -1.55 25.58 -4.16
N PRO A 145 -2.27 26.71 -4.02
CA PRO A 145 -1.77 28.02 -4.42
C PRO A 145 -0.47 28.36 -3.68
N PRO A 146 0.60 28.81 -4.38
CA PRO A 146 1.87 29.17 -3.74
C PRO A 146 1.73 30.21 -2.63
N GLU A 147 0.84 31.19 -2.78
CA GLU A 147 0.60 32.23 -1.78
C GLU A 147 0.08 31.63 -0.47
N SER A 148 -0.83 30.66 -0.56
CA SER A 148 -1.36 29.95 0.60
C SER A 148 -0.29 29.09 1.28
N ALA A 149 0.56 28.41 0.50
CA ALA A 149 1.66 27.62 1.03
C ALA A 149 2.71 28.49 1.74
N ILE A 150 3.06 29.65 1.16
CA ILE A 150 3.98 30.61 1.78
C ILE A 150 3.37 31.20 3.06
N ALA A 151 2.07 31.54 3.05
CA ALA A 151 1.38 32.02 4.25
C ALA A 151 1.38 30.97 5.38
N ALA A 152 1.23 29.68 5.04
CA ALA A 152 1.32 28.58 5.99
C ALA A 152 2.75 28.41 6.54
N LEU A 153 3.78 28.54 5.70
CA LEU A 153 5.18 28.54 6.16
C LEU A 153 5.43 29.69 7.15
N GLN A 154 4.93 30.88 6.86
CA GLN A 154 5.09 32.01 7.78
C GLN A 154 4.40 31.75 9.12
N GLN A 155 3.18 31.21 9.12
CA GLN A 155 2.51 30.83 10.36
C GLN A 155 3.29 29.78 11.16
N ALA A 156 3.85 28.78 10.49
CA ALA A 156 4.67 27.75 11.12
C ALA A 156 5.90 28.35 11.83
N LEU A 157 6.56 29.31 11.19
CA LEU A 157 7.69 30.02 11.77
C LEU A 157 7.27 30.93 12.93
N ASP A 158 6.14 31.63 12.81
CA ASP A 158 5.61 32.51 13.85
C ASP A 158 5.14 31.73 15.10
N LEU A 159 4.63 30.51 14.92
CA LEU A 159 4.19 29.60 16.00
C LEU A 159 5.32 28.73 16.57
N ASP A 160 6.53 28.85 16.03
CA ASP A 160 7.70 28.05 16.41
C ASP A 160 7.50 26.53 16.21
N ASP A 161 6.76 26.15 15.17
CA ASP A 161 6.52 24.75 14.83
C ASP A 161 7.83 24.05 14.42
N THR A 162 7.93 22.76 14.76
CA THR A 162 9.11 21.92 14.46
C THR A 162 8.90 21.04 13.24
N VAL A 163 7.85 20.23 13.21
CA VAL A 163 7.45 19.41 12.06
C VAL A 163 5.97 19.60 11.82
N ILE A 164 5.60 20.03 10.61
CA ILE A 164 4.20 20.18 10.21
C ILE A 164 3.98 19.64 8.80
N THR A 165 2.76 19.19 8.54
CA THR A 165 2.30 18.87 7.19
C THR A 165 1.39 19.99 6.71
N VAL A 166 1.66 20.49 5.50
CA VAL A 166 0.80 21.46 4.82
C VAL A 166 0.41 20.87 3.48
N ALA A 167 -0.85 20.48 3.36
CA ALA A 167 -1.40 19.91 2.14
C ALA A 167 -2.87 20.26 2.01
N ASP A 168 -3.32 20.50 0.78
CA ASP A 168 -4.73 20.53 0.44
C ASP A 168 -5.15 19.12 0.04
N ILE A 169 -6.19 18.59 0.69
CA ILE A 169 -6.62 17.20 0.57
C ILE A 169 -8.14 17.15 0.53
N VAL A 170 -8.67 16.58 -0.55
CA VAL A 170 -10.08 16.24 -0.69
C VAL A 170 -10.29 14.85 -0.09
N TRP A 171 -10.56 14.81 1.22
CA TRP A 171 -10.59 13.57 2.01
C TRP A 171 -11.61 12.55 1.52
N GLU A 172 -12.73 13.01 0.96
CA GLU A 172 -13.78 12.18 0.35
C GLU A 172 -13.24 11.32 -0.80
N ARG A 173 -12.22 11.81 -1.51
CA ARG A 173 -11.56 11.10 -2.63
C ARG A 173 -10.31 10.37 -2.18
N PHE A 174 -9.51 11.01 -1.33
CA PHE A 174 -8.20 10.49 -0.92
C PHE A 174 -8.32 9.30 0.04
N ALA A 175 -9.15 9.42 1.09
CA ALA A 175 -9.18 8.44 2.18
C ALA A 175 -9.59 7.03 1.70
N PRO A 176 -10.65 6.84 0.89
CA PRO A 176 -11.05 5.50 0.43
C PRO A 176 -9.94 4.77 -0.33
N GLY A 177 -9.26 5.49 -1.24
CA GLY A 177 -8.16 4.94 -2.02
C GLY A 177 -6.94 4.60 -1.15
N PHE A 178 -6.58 5.49 -0.23
CA PHE A 178 -5.47 5.29 0.69
C PHE A 178 -5.69 4.09 1.63
N THR A 179 -6.92 3.92 2.14
CA THR A 179 -7.26 2.85 3.08
C THR A 179 -7.78 1.57 2.42
N ALA A 180 -7.81 1.49 1.09
CA ALA A 180 -8.38 0.36 0.35
C ALA A 180 -7.71 -0.98 0.69
N VAL A 181 -6.39 -0.96 0.93
CA VAL A 181 -5.61 -2.17 1.25
C VAL A 181 -5.46 -2.36 2.76
N ARG A 182 -5.31 -1.27 3.51
CA ARG A 182 -5.11 -1.30 4.96
C ARG A 182 -5.71 -0.06 5.60
N ALA A 183 -6.42 -0.24 6.72
CA ALA A 183 -6.84 0.88 7.55
C ALA A 183 -5.66 1.75 7.99
N SER A 184 -5.92 3.03 8.22
CA SER A 184 -4.93 4.01 8.66
C SER A 184 -5.41 4.69 9.94
N ALA A 185 -4.81 4.30 11.07
CA ALA A 185 -5.08 4.94 12.36
C ALA A 185 -4.86 6.46 12.32
N LEU A 186 -3.85 6.90 11.57
CA LEU A 186 -3.57 8.32 11.34
C LEU A 186 -4.77 9.04 10.71
N LEU A 187 -5.35 8.47 9.65
CA LEU A 187 -6.50 9.09 8.99
C LEU A 187 -7.76 8.99 9.85
N ASP A 188 -7.93 7.89 10.59
CA ASP A 188 -9.07 7.70 11.49
C ASP A 188 -9.11 8.75 12.61
N GLU A 189 -7.99 9.37 12.97
CA GLU A 189 -7.95 10.44 13.98
C GLU A 189 -8.32 11.82 13.41
N LEU A 190 -8.33 11.99 12.09
CA LEU A 190 -8.60 13.29 11.46
C LEU A 190 -10.11 13.59 11.44
N PRO A 191 -10.56 14.72 12.03
CA PRO A 191 -11.98 15.09 12.03
C PRO A 191 -12.55 15.31 10.63
N ALA A 192 -11.73 15.74 9.67
CA ALA A 192 -12.15 15.91 8.28
C ALA A 192 -12.48 14.56 7.62
N VAL A 193 -11.64 13.54 7.83
CA VAL A 193 -11.88 12.17 7.33
C VAL A 193 -13.13 11.56 7.96
N ARG A 194 -13.31 11.72 9.29
CA ARG A 194 -14.54 11.25 9.97
C ARG A 194 -15.80 11.91 9.42
N ARG A 195 -15.75 13.22 9.13
CA ARG A 195 -16.88 13.95 8.52
C ARG A 195 -17.16 13.49 7.09
N ALA A 196 -16.12 13.26 6.29
CA ALA A 196 -16.23 12.71 4.94
C ALA A 196 -16.92 11.32 4.95
N ALA A 197 -16.55 10.46 5.92
CA ALA A 197 -17.16 9.14 6.06
C ALA A 197 -18.65 9.17 6.46
N VAL A 198 -19.07 10.14 7.27
CA VAL A 198 -20.46 10.28 7.75
C VAL A 198 -21.37 10.97 6.73
N SER A 199 -20.82 11.89 5.93
CA SER A 199 -21.62 12.70 5.00
C SER A 199 -22.10 11.92 3.78
N GLY A 200 -21.44 10.82 3.39
CA GLY A 200 -21.97 9.87 2.40
C GLY A 200 -22.40 10.47 1.06
N GLU A 201 -22.04 11.73 0.76
CA GLU A 201 -22.36 12.36 -0.51
C GLU A 201 -21.29 11.97 -1.54
N PRO A 202 -21.66 11.23 -2.60
CA PRO A 202 -20.71 10.84 -3.64
C PRO A 202 -20.29 12.08 -4.43
N ALA A 203 -19.07 12.54 -4.23
CA ALA A 203 -18.48 13.62 -5.02
C ALA A 203 -17.97 13.08 -6.37
N GLY A 204 -18.88 12.94 -7.34
CA GLY A 204 -18.60 12.46 -8.71
C GLY A 204 -19.30 11.13 -9.01
N PRO A 205 -19.33 10.67 -10.28
CA PRO A 205 -19.93 9.38 -10.61
C PRO A 205 -19.28 8.32 -9.73
N ALA A 206 -20.05 7.79 -8.78
CA ALA A 206 -19.59 6.77 -7.87
C ALA A 206 -19.03 5.61 -8.71
N GLU A 207 -17.80 5.20 -8.43
CA GLU A 207 -17.40 3.85 -8.82
C GLU A 207 -18.42 2.92 -8.15
N PRO A 208 -19.14 2.09 -8.92
CA PRO A 208 -20.22 1.28 -8.38
C PRO A 208 -19.68 0.43 -7.23
N ASP A 209 -20.40 0.40 -6.11
CA ASP A 209 -20.13 -0.53 -5.00
C ASP A 209 -19.99 -1.95 -5.57
N ALA A 210 -19.04 -2.72 -5.07
CA ALA A 210 -18.80 -4.10 -5.51
C ALA A 210 -20.10 -4.95 -5.46
N SER A 211 -20.97 -4.66 -4.48
CA SER A 211 -22.31 -5.26 -4.37
C SER A 211 -23.25 -4.80 -5.49
N ASP A 212 -23.22 -3.51 -5.87
CA ASP A 212 -24.00 -2.95 -6.98
C ASP A 212 -23.55 -3.53 -8.33
N LEU A 213 -22.23 -3.64 -8.55
CA LEU A 213 -21.66 -4.22 -9.76
C LEU A 213 -22.10 -5.69 -9.93
N ARG A 214 -22.00 -6.51 -8.87
CA ARG A 214 -22.43 -7.91 -8.91
C ARG A 214 -23.92 -8.05 -9.19
N GLN A 215 -24.77 -7.24 -8.56
CA GLN A 215 -26.22 -7.28 -8.80
C GLN A 215 -26.59 -6.88 -10.23
N ARG A 216 -25.94 -5.85 -10.78
CA ARG A 216 -26.14 -5.43 -12.17
C ARG A 216 -25.76 -6.52 -13.15
N LEU A 217 -24.63 -7.19 -12.93
CA LEU A 217 -24.16 -8.26 -13.79
C LEU A 217 -25.08 -9.50 -13.77
N LEU A 218 -25.69 -9.84 -12.61
CA LEU A 218 -26.62 -10.97 -12.51
C LEU A 218 -27.88 -10.81 -13.39
N GLY A 219 -28.30 -9.58 -13.66
CA GLY A 219 -29.47 -9.27 -14.48
C GLY A 219 -29.22 -9.19 -15.99
N MET A 220 -27.96 -9.24 -16.43
CA MET A 220 -27.56 -9.03 -17.82
C MET A 220 -27.47 -10.35 -18.60
N ALA A 221 -27.54 -10.29 -19.93
CA ALA A 221 -27.20 -11.43 -20.79
C ALA A 221 -25.68 -11.69 -20.77
N GLU A 222 -25.23 -12.93 -21.00
CA GLU A 222 -23.81 -13.32 -20.92
C GLU A 222 -22.88 -12.42 -21.75
N LEU A 223 -23.23 -12.17 -23.01
CA LEU A 223 -22.45 -11.29 -23.91
C LEU A 223 -22.43 -9.82 -23.44
N GLU A 224 -23.49 -9.35 -22.79
CA GLU A 224 -23.56 -8.01 -22.20
C GLU A 224 -22.74 -7.90 -20.92
N ARG A 225 -22.67 -8.99 -20.12
CA ARG A 225 -21.81 -9.08 -18.93
C ARG A 225 -20.34 -9.03 -19.31
N GLU A 226 -19.93 -9.85 -20.27
CA GLU A 226 -18.54 -9.90 -20.76
C GLU A 226 -18.09 -8.52 -21.24
N GLN A 227 -18.93 -7.85 -22.03
CA GLN A 227 -18.65 -6.50 -22.52
C GLN A 227 -18.57 -5.48 -21.38
N THR A 228 -19.48 -5.55 -20.39
CA THR A 228 -19.48 -4.65 -19.23
C THR A 228 -18.20 -4.81 -18.39
N VAL A 229 -17.76 -6.04 -18.14
CA VAL A 229 -16.53 -6.31 -17.38
C VAL A 229 -15.30 -5.91 -18.19
N LEU A 230 -15.31 -6.10 -19.51
CA LEU A 230 -14.25 -5.62 -20.38
C LEU A 230 -14.11 -4.09 -20.35
N ASP A 231 -15.22 -3.38 -20.45
CA ASP A 231 -15.22 -1.92 -20.41
C ASP A 231 -14.76 -1.38 -19.05
N LEU A 232 -15.11 -2.07 -17.95
CA LEU A 232 -14.58 -1.79 -16.61
C LEU A 232 -13.05 -1.90 -16.59
N VAL A 233 -12.49 -3.03 -17.04
CA VAL A 233 -11.03 -3.26 -17.07
C VAL A 233 -10.34 -2.20 -17.92
N ARG A 234 -10.86 -1.92 -19.11
CA ARG A 234 -10.27 -0.93 -20.03
C ARG A 234 -10.33 0.48 -19.45
N ALA A 235 -11.41 0.85 -18.76
CA ALA A 235 -11.54 2.14 -18.10
C ALA A 235 -10.51 2.32 -16.97
N HIS A 236 -10.36 1.31 -16.10
CA HIS A 236 -9.35 1.38 -15.03
C HIS A 236 -7.91 1.32 -15.57
N ALA A 237 -7.67 0.57 -16.65
CA ALA A 237 -6.37 0.53 -17.31
C ALA A 237 -6.02 1.89 -17.96
N ALA A 238 -6.96 2.51 -18.67
CA ALA A 238 -6.79 3.85 -19.24
C ALA A 238 -6.48 4.87 -18.14
N ALA A 239 -7.20 4.79 -17.03
CA ALA A 239 -7.03 5.70 -15.92
C ALA A 239 -5.70 5.49 -15.15
N ALA A 240 -5.18 4.26 -15.07
CA ALA A 240 -3.85 3.95 -14.52
C ALA A 240 -2.71 4.41 -15.45
N LEU A 241 -2.92 4.37 -16.77
CA LEU A 241 -1.98 4.85 -17.78
C LEU A 241 -2.03 6.37 -18.01
N GLY A 242 -3.02 7.06 -17.44
CA GLY A 242 -3.20 8.50 -17.66
C GLY A 242 -3.85 8.86 -18.99
N HIS A 243 -4.46 7.91 -19.70
CA HIS A 243 -5.21 8.16 -20.92
C HIS A 243 -6.54 8.87 -20.63
N ALA A 244 -6.91 9.81 -21.50
CA ALA A 244 -8.17 10.54 -21.39
C ALA A 244 -9.37 9.71 -21.87
N THR A 245 -9.14 8.70 -22.71
CA THR A 245 -10.20 7.86 -23.29
C THR A 245 -9.87 6.37 -23.19
N VAL A 246 -10.92 5.55 -23.15
CA VAL A 246 -10.85 4.09 -23.11
C VAL A 246 -10.43 3.50 -24.47
N ASP A 247 -10.61 4.26 -25.55
CA ASP A 247 -10.30 3.85 -26.92
C ASP A 247 -8.81 3.65 -27.17
N GLU A 248 -7.96 4.27 -26.35
CA GLU A 248 -6.50 4.08 -26.37
C GLU A 248 -6.07 2.71 -25.81
N VAL A 249 -6.97 2.03 -25.07
CA VAL A 249 -6.75 0.70 -24.50
C VAL A 249 -7.45 -0.35 -25.35
N GLY A 250 -6.70 -0.99 -26.25
CA GLY A 250 -7.21 -2.08 -27.10
C GLY A 250 -7.47 -3.37 -26.31
N ALA A 251 -8.65 -3.97 -26.45
CA ALA A 251 -9.09 -5.14 -25.68
C ALA A 251 -8.12 -6.34 -25.73
N ASN A 252 -7.47 -6.57 -26.87
CA ASN A 252 -6.54 -7.67 -27.09
C ASN A 252 -5.07 -7.24 -27.12
N ARG A 253 -4.78 -5.95 -26.87
CA ARG A 253 -3.40 -5.46 -26.86
C ARG A 253 -2.79 -5.73 -25.49
N ALA A 254 -1.55 -6.21 -25.48
CA ALA A 254 -0.88 -6.54 -24.23
C ALA A 254 -0.69 -5.26 -23.38
N PHE A 255 -0.93 -5.35 -22.08
CA PHE A 255 -0.73 -4.23 -21.15
C PHE A 255 0.67 -3.64 -21.25
N LYS A 256 1.70 -4.48 -21.39
CA LYS A 256 3.09 -4.04 -21.59
C LYS A 256 3.27 -3.18 -22.85
N GLU A 257 2.56 -3.49 -23.94
CA GLU A 257 2.62 -2.71 -25.18
C GLU A 257 1.84 -1.39 -25.10
N LEU A 258 0.90 -1.31 -24.15
CA LEU A 258 0.16 -0.10 -23.81
C LEU A 258 0.93 0.81 -22.84
N GLY A 259 2.12 0.39 -22.39
CA GLY A 259 2.95 1.16 -21.46
C GLY A 259 2.69 0.85 -19.99
N LEU A 260 1.96 -0.23 -19.67
CA LEU A 260 1.80 -0.68 -18.29
C LEU A 260 3.15 -1.23 -17.78
N ASP A 261 3.65 -0.62 -16.72
CA ASP A 261 4.84 -1.01 -15.97
C ASP A 261 4.46 -1.61 -14.60
N SER A 262 5.45 -1.95 -13.77
CA SER A 262 5.20 -2.56 -12.45
C SER A 262 4.41 -1.66 -11.50
N LEU A 263 4.53 -0.33 -11.62
CA LEU A 263 3.85 0.63 -10.74
C LEU A 263 2.39 0.82 -11.16
N THR A 264 2.17 1.06 -12.45
CA THR A 264 0.85 1.21 -13.06
C THR A 264 0.06 -0.10 -13.05
N ALA A 265 0.73 -1.27 -13.08
CA ALA A 265 0.10 -2.58 -12.85
C ALA A 265 -0.45 -2.72 -11.43
N LEU A 266 0.30 -2.28 -10.42
CA LEU A 266 -0.15 -2.29 -9.02
C LEU A 266 -1.33 -1.33 -8.82
N GLU A 267 -1.29 -0.17 -9.46
CA GLU A 267 -2.39 0.80 -9.45
C GLU A 267 -3.65 0.24 -10.13
N LEU A 268 -3.53 -0.38 -11.30
CA LEU A 268 -4.64 -1.05 -11.98
C LEU A 268 -5.27 -2.12 -11.07
N ARG A 269 -4.44 -2.96 -10.43
CA ARG A 269 -4.91 -3.96 -9.46
C ARG A 269 -5.68 -3.32 -8.31
N ASN A 270 -5.17 -2.25 -7.72
CA ASN A 270 -5.83 -1.57 -6.60
C ASN A 270 -7.18 -0.98 -6.99
N ARG A 271 -7.25 -0.36 -8.17
CA ARG A 271 -8.51 0.18 -8.72
C ARG A 271 -9.52 -0.93 -8.97
N LEU A 272 -9.10 -2.05 -9.57
CA LEU A 272 -9.97 -3.19 -9.78
C LEU A 272 -10.43 -3.83 -8.47
N ASN A 273 -9.58 -3.94 -7.46
CA ASN A 273 -9.99 -4.42 -6.13
C ASN A 273 -11.09 -3.52 -5.54
N ALA A 274 -10.96 -2.21 -5.64
CA ALA A 274 -11.95 -1.25 -5.14
C ALA A 274 -13.29 -1.39 -5.89
N ALA A 275 -13.25 -1.42 -7.23
CA ALA A 275 -14.47 -1.49 -8.05
C ALA A 275 -15.17 -2.85 -8.02
N THR A 276 -14.43 -3.95 -7.79
CA THR A 276 -14.98 -5.32 -7.83
C THR A 276 -15.18 -5.93 -6.45
N GLY A 277 -14.56 -5.38 -5.41
CA GLY A 277 -14.52 -5.95 -4.06
C GLY A 277 -13.72 -7.26 -3.96
N LEU A 278 -13.04 -7.66 -5.03
CA LEU A 278 -12.20 -8.86 -5.08
C LEU A 278 -10.84 -8.62 -4.42
N ARG A 279 -10.19 -9.70 -4.01
CA ARG A 279 -8.78 -9.70 -3.58
C ARG A 279 -7.90 -10.23 -4.71
N LEU A 280 -7.50 -9.35 -5.61
CA LEU A 280 -6.72 -9.72 -6.78
C LEU A 280 -5.21 -9.80 -6.45
N PRO A 281 -4.49 -10.82 -6.96
CA PRO A 281 -3.04 -10.97 -6.75
C PRO A 281 -2.23 -9.90 -7.49
N ALA A 282 -0.99 -9.65 -7.04
CA ALA A 282 -0.09 -8.70 -7.69
C ALA A 282 0.40 -9.17 -9.08
N THR A 283 0.37 -10.47 -9.33
CA THR A 283 0.76 -11.08 -10.62
C THR A 283 -0.33 -11.01 -11.69
N LEU A 284 -1.52 -10.53 -11.35
CA LEU A 284 -2.71 -10.60 -12.20
C LEU A 284 -2.51 -10.06 -13.62
N VAL A 285 -1.82 -8.94 -13.76
CA VAL A 285 -1.53 -8.33 -15.08
C VAL A 285 -0.54 -9.18 -15.90
N PHE A 286 0.32 -9.96 -15.25
CA PHE A 286 1.24 -10.88 -15.92
C PHE A 286 0.56 -12.21 -16.27
N ASP A 287 -0.30 -12.70 -15.38
CA ASP A 287 -1.08 -13.93 -15.59
C ASP A 287 -2.15 -13.73 -16.68
N PHE A 288 -2.70 -12.51 -16.78
CA PHE A 288 -3.72 -12.10 -17.74
C PHE A 288 -3.25 -10.85 -18.50
N PRO A 289 -2.40 -11.01 -19.54
CA PRO A 289 -1.63 -9.91 -20.13
C PRO A 289 -2.43 -8.95 -21.02
N THR A 290 -3.73 -9.20 -21.25
CA THR A 290 -4.60 -8.33 -22.06
C THR A 290 -5.87 -7.94 -21.28
N PRO A 291 -6.47 -6.78 -21.59
CA PRO A 291 -7.75 -6.39 -20.98
C PRO A 291 -8.84 -7.47 -21.11
N ALA A 292 -8.94 -8.14 -22.27
CA ALA A 292 -9.90 -9.22 -22.49
C ALA A 292 -9.63 -10.45 -21.61
N ALA A 293 -8.38 -10.88 -21.48
CA ALA A 293 -8.02 -12.02 -20.63
C ALA A 293 -8.31 -11.71 -19.15
N LEU A 294 -8.01 -10.49 -18.72
CA LEU A 294 -8.28 -10.03 -17.37
C LEU A 294 -9.80 -9.92 -17.11
N ALA A 295 -10.56 -9.38 -18.06
CA ALA A 295 -12.01 -9.27 -17.95
C ALA A 295 -12.69 -10.63 -17.82
N ALA A 296 -12.27 -11.63 -18.59
CA ALA A 296 -12.78 -13.00 -18.47
C ALA A 296 -12.53 -13.58 -17.08
N ARG A 297 -11.32 -13.36 -16.52
CA ARG A 297 -11.00 -13.81 -15.16
C ARG A 297 -11.86 -13.13 -14.10
N LEU A 298 -12.01 -11.81 -14.18
CA LEU A 298 -12.84 -11.05 -13.24
C LEU A 298 -14.31 -11.46 -13.34
N GLY A 299 -14.82 -11.74 -14.54
CA GLY A 299 -16.17 -12.25 -14.75
C GLY A 299 -16.43 -13.55 -13.97
N ALA A 300 -15.50 -14.50 -14.04
CA ALA A 300 -15.58 -15.76 -13.30
C ALA A 300 -15.55 -15.58 -11.77
N ASP A 301 -14.76 -14.63 -11.26
CA ASP A 301 -14.65 -14.36 -9.82
C ASP A 301 -15.84 -13.53 -9.26
N LEU A 302 -16.41 -12.64 -10.10
CA LEU A 302 -17.57 -11.80 -9.76
C LEU A 302 -18.89 -12.56 -9.83
N LEU A 303 -18.98 -13.53 -10.73
CA LEU A 303 -20.15 -14.40 -10.91
C LEU A 303 -19.66 -15.84 -10.81
N PRO A 304 -19.27 -16.31 -9.62
CA PRO A 304 -19.09 -17.74 -9.43
C PRO A 304 -20.44 -18.35 -9.81
N GLU A 305 -20.45 -19.12 -10.90
CA GLU A 305 -21.68 -19.65 -11.46
C GLU A 305 -22.49 -20.27 -10.33
N GLY A 306 -23.76 -19.87 -10.21
CA GLY A 306 -24.71 -20.43 -9.23
C GLY A 306 -25.07 -21.87 -9.58
N GLY A 307 -24.07 -22.71 -9.73
CA GLY A 307 -24.11 -24.10 -10.10
C GLY A 307 -22.97 -24.80 -9.38
N ASP A 308 -23.34 -25.44 -8.27
CA ASP A 308 -22.66 -26.58 -7.65
C ASP A 308 -21.90 -26.31 -6.32
N GLN A 309 -22.68 -26.04 -5.27
CA GLN A 309 -22.26 -26.32 -3.89
C GLN A 309 -22.24 -27.84 -3.56
N GLY A 310 -22.29 -28.71 -4.57
CA GLY A 310 -22.21 -30.17 -4.45
C GLY A 310 -20.98 -30.81 -5.12
N THR A 311 -20.18 -30.06 -5.90
CA THR A 311 -18.95 -30.56 -6.55
C THR A 311 -17.68 -29.87 -6.08
N ALA A 312 -17.50 -29.74 -4.77
CA ALA A 312 -16.20 -30.11 -4.22
C ALA A 312 -16.12 -31.65 -4.24
N SER A 313 -16.06 -32.24 -5.43
CA SER A 313 -16.24 -33.68 -5.64
C SER A 313 -15.28 -34.13 -6.74
N LEU A 314 -14.38 -35.06 -6.39
CA LEU A 314 -13.40 -35.71 -7.25
C LEU A 314 -12.18 -34.86 -7.68
N ALA A 315 -12.33 -33.69 -8.29
CA ALA A 315 -11.14 -32.95 -8.81
C ALA A 315 -10.19 -32.44 -7.71
N ASP A 316 -10.71 -32.08 -6.54
CA ASP A 316 -9.90 -31.74 -5.36
C ASP A 316 -9.32 -32.99 -4.68
N LEU A 317 -9.98 -34.14 -4.80
CA LEU A 317 -9.46 -35.44 -4.36
C LEU A 317 -8.31 -35.90 -5.26
N ASP A 318 -8.40 -35.70 -6.57
CA ASP A 318 -7.33 -36.00 -7.54
C ASP A 318 -6.10 -35.13 -7.27
N ARG A 319 -6.29 -33.85 -6.93
CA ARG A 319 -5.20 -32.94 -6.52
C ARG A 319 -4.56 -33.37 -5.20
N LEU A 320 -5.35 -33.83 -4.24
CA LEU A 320 -4.87 -34.36 -2.98
C LEU A 320 -4.09 -35.68 -3.19
N GLU A 321 -4.58 -36.59 -4.01
CA GLU A 321 -3.91 -37.85 -4.37
C GLU A 321 -2.55 -37.60 -5.05
N ALA A 322 -2.49 -36.63 -5.97
CA ALA A 322 -1.26 -36.23 -6.62
C ALA A 322 -0.24 -35.65 -5.61
N ALA A 323 -0.70 -34.81 -4.67
CA ALA A 323 0.16 -34.26 -3.62
C ALA A 323 0.67 -35.35 -2.66
N LEU A 324 -0.18 -36.27 -2.24
CA LEU A 324 0.19 -37.38 -1.35
C LEU A 324 1.20 -38.34 -1.97
N SER A 325 1.14 -38.52 -3.29
CA SER A 325 2.12 -39.31 -4.04
C SER A 325 3.53 -38.69 -4.05
N THR A 326 3.65 -37.37 -3.85
CA THR A 326 4.93 -36.66 -3.81
C THR A 326 5.56 -36.55 -2.41
N VAL A 327 4.75 -36.72 -1.35
CA VAL A 327 5.17 -36.61 0.07
C VAL A 327 5.72 -37.95 0.61
N ALA A 328 5.68 -39.02 -0.20
CA ALA A 328 5.76 -40.42 0.23
C ALA A 328 7.12 -40.94 0.76
N GLU A 329 8.10 -40.11 1.12
CA GLU A 329 9.41 -40.57 1.62
C GLU A 329 9.56 -40.59 3.15
N ASP A 330 8.66 -39.96 3.91
CA ASP A 330 8.71 -39.92 5.39
C ASP A 330 7.58 -40.74 6.04
N GLU A 331 7.94 -41.68 6.92
CA GLU A 331 7.03 -42.66 7.53
C GLU A 331 6.14 -42.04 8.62
N ASP A 332 6.66 -41.06 9.35
CA ASP A 332 5.93 -40.32 10.38
C ASP A 332 4.89 -39.39 9.73
N THR A 333 5.27 -38.63 8.70
CA THR A 333 4.35 -37.79 7.92
C THR A 333 3.23 -38.61 7.27
N ARG A 334 3.51 -39.84 6.78
CA ARG A 334 2.50 -40.72 6.18
C ARG A 334 1.45 -41.14 7.21
N THR A 335 1.88 -41.42 8.44
CA THR A 335 1.00 -41.85 9.54
C THR A 335 0.06 -40.72 9.97
N ASP A 336 0.58 -39.51 10.13
CA ASP A 336 -0.21 -38.33 10.51
C ASP A 336 -1.25 -37.94 9.44
N VAL A 337 -0.85 -38.04 8.17
CA VAL A 337 -1.73 -37.75 7.05
C VAL A 337 -2.84 -38.79 6.93
N ALA A 338 -2.52 -40.08 7.09
CA ALA A 338 -3.52 -41.15 7.09
C ALA A 338 -4.56 -40.97 8.20
N ALA A 339 -4.13 -40.63 9.42
CA ALA A 339 -5.03 -40.38 10.56
C ALA A 339 -5.98 -39.19 10.30
N ARG A 340 -5.49 -38.11 9.69
CA ARG A 340 -6.31 -36.94 9.33
C ARG A 340 -7.33 -37.25 8.23
N LEU A 341 -6.96 -38.05 7.22
CA LEU A 341 -7.87 -38.47 6.16
C LEU A 341 -8.97 -39.39 6.69
N GLN A 342 -8.63 -40.32 7.59
CA GLN A 342 -9.61 -41.17 8.27
C GLN A 342 -10.58 -40.35 9.13
N ALA A 343 -10.09 -39.36 9.88
CA ALA A 343 -10.93 -38.47 10.67
C ALA A 343 -11.89 -37.63 9.81
N LEU A 344 -11.42 -37.16 8.65
CA LEU A 344 -12.26 -36.46 7.66
C LEU A 344 -13.34 -37.39 7.09
N LEU A 345 -12.97 -38.62 6.72
CA LEU A 345 -13.90 -39.62 6.20
C LEU A 345 -14.95 -40.02 7.25
N ALA A 346 -14.56 -40.14 8.53
CA ALA A 346 -15.47 -40.44 9.63
C ALA A 346 -16.48 -39.30 9.88
N ARG A 347 -16.01 -38.04 9.84
CA ARG A 347 -16.89 -36.85 9.94
C ARG A 347 -17.87 -36.75 8.77
N TRP A 348 -17.44 -37.16 7.57
CA TRP A 348 -18.25 -37.07 6.36
C TRP A 348 -19.24 -38.24 6.21
N SER A 349 -18.86 -39.45 6.62
CA SER A 349 -19.72 -40.63 6.58
C SER A 349 -20.79 -40.68 7.68
N GLY A 350 -20.78 -39.71 8.62
CA GLY A 350 -21.77 -39.63 9.69
C GLY A 350 -21.72 -40.81 10.67
N ALA A 351 -20.60 -41.55 10.72
CA ALA A 351 -20.44 -42.65 11.66
C ALA A 351 -20.52 -42.09 13.10
N PRO A 352 -21.35 -42.67 13.98
CA PRO A 352 -21.42 -42.20 15.36
C PRO A 352 -20.03 -42.39 15.98
N ARG A 353 -19.46 -41.33 16.57
CA ARG A 353 -18.53 -41.55 17.68
C ARG A 353 -19.36 -42.31 18.72
N GLU A 354 -19.00 -43.55 19.02
CA GLU A 354 -19.38 -44.15 20.30
C GLU A 354 -18.77 -43.25 21.38
N ALA A 355 -19.52 -42.21 21.75
CA ALA A 355 -19.26 -41.45 22.95
C ALA A 355 -19.68 -42.37 24.09
N GLU A 356 -18.75 -43.18 24.61
CA GLU A 356 -18.91 -43.79 25.92
C GLU A 356 -19.29 -42.65 26.88
N THR A 357 -20.49 -42.73 27.44
CA THR A 357 -20.96 -41.70 28.37
C THR A 357 -20.11 -41.78 29.64
N GLU A 358 -19.84 -40.67 30.34
CA GLU A 358 -19.03 -40.66 31.58
C GLU A 358 -19.43 -41.73 32.60
N ALA A 359 -20.70 -42.16 32.60
CA ALA A 359 -21.20 -43.27 33.40
C ALA A 359 -20.63 -44.66 33.03
N GLN A 360 -20.38 -44.94 31.74
CA GLN A 360 -19.81 -46.20 31.26
C GLN A 360 -18.30 -46.29 31.51
N VAL A 361 -17.61 -45.15 31.39
CA VAL A 361 -16.16 -45.05 31.71
C VAL A 361 -15.94 -45.27 33.21
N ALA A 362 -16.79 -44.70 34.07
CA ALA A 362 -16.73 -44.92 35.51
C ALA A 362 -16.99 -46.37 35.92
N GLU A 363 -17.89 -47.09 35.23
CA GLU A 363 -18.20 -48.50 35.51
C GLU A 363 -17.06 -49.45 35.07
N LYS A 364 -16.45 -49.20 33.89
CA LYS A 364 -15.26 -49.93 33.41
C LYS A 364 -14.07 -49.76 34.36
N LEU A 365 -13.79 -48.53 34.82
CA LEU A 365 -12.70 -48.22 35.77
C LEU A 365 -12.88 -48.89 37.14
N GLN A 366 -14.11 -49.13 37.59
CA GLN A 366 -14.37 -49.84 38.86
C GLN A 366 -14.22 -51.36 38.76
N SER A 367 -14.32 -51.92 37.55
CA SER A 367 -14.18 -53.37 37.30
C SER A 367 -12.81 -53.80 36.76
N ALA A 368 -11.97 -52.84 36.33
CA ALA A 368 -10.68 -53.10 35.69
C ALA A 368 -9.60 -53.51 36.71
N SER A 369 -8.74 -54.43 36.29
CA SER A 369 -7.53 -54.78 37.04
C SER A 369 -6.48 -53.66 36.95
N ALA A 370 -5.54 -53.61 37.90
CA ALA A 370 -4.54 -52.54 37.96
C ALA A 370 -3.75 -52.40 36.65
N ASP A 371 -3.43 -53.51 35.98
CA ASP A 371 -2.67 -53.51 34.72
C ASP A 371 -3.49 -52.95 33.55
N GLU A 372 -4.82 -53.12 33.56
CA GLU A 372 -5.73 -52.58 32.54
C GLU A 372 -5.96 -51.07 32.71
N VAL A 373 -5.92 -50.57 33.95
CA VAL A 373 -6.01 -49.14 34.24
C VAL A 373 -4.77 -48.40 33.74
N PHE A 374 -3.58 -48.96 33.91
CA PHE A 374 -2.34 -48.36 33.40
C PHE A 374 -2.29 -48.34 31.86
N ALA A 375 -2.73 -49.43 31.21
CA ALA A 375 -2.80 -49.48 29.74
C ALA A 375 -3.75 -48.43 29.15
N PHE A 376 -4.84 -48.11 29.84
CA PHE A 376 -5.79 -47.08 29.39
C PHE A 376 -5.23 -45.65 29.50
N ILE A 377 -4.45 -45.37 30.55
CA ILE A 377 -3.83 -44.04 30.77
C ILE A 377 -2.74 -43.77 29.73
N ASP A 378 -1.92 -44.77 29.41
CA ASP A 378 -0.85 -44.62 28.40
C ASP A 378 -1.43 -44.33 27.00
N GLN A 379 -2.60 -44.90 26.69
CA GLN A 379 -3.25 -44.75 25.39
C GLN A 379 -3.93 -43.39 25.19
N GLU A 380 -4.44 -42.76 26.26
CA GLU A 380 -5.10 -41.44 26.21
C GLU A 380 -4.15 -40.26 26.42
N LEU A 381 -3.08 -40.42 27.22
CA LEU A 381 -2.10 -39.35 27.45
C LEU A 381 -0.93 -39.35 26.47
N GLY A 382 -0.83 -40.37 25.60
CA GLY A 382 0.16 -40.43 24.54
C GLY A 382 1.61 -40.39 25.06
N ILE A 383 1.86 -40.99 26.22
CA ILE A 383 3.20 -41.10 26.78
C ILE A 383 3.66 -42.54 26.56
N SER A 384 4.55 -42.73 25.60
CA SER A 384 5.48 -43.86 25.54
C SER A 384 6.90 -43.33 25.50
#